data_AF-A0A1X7SP28-F1
#
_entry.id   AF-A0A1X7SP28-F1
#
_cell.length_a   1.000
_cell.length_b   1.000
_cell.length_c   1.000
_cell.angle_alpha   90.00
_cell.angle_beta   90.00
_cell.angle_gamma   90.00
#
_symmetry.space_group_name_H-M   'P 1'
#
loop_
_entity.id
_entity.type
_entity.pdbx_description
1 polymer ?
#
loop_
_entity_poly.entity_id
_entity_poly.type
_entity_poly.pdbx_seq_one_letter_code
_entity_poly.pdbx_strand_id
1 'polypeptide(L)'
;MAENTSPAITMTCELKTEKQGSADTSLKCPTCDTSVNLPDGKIEGLTQNLWLEHKSKEASIKKKIGIKEAVSCDKCSVDDSTDAAVMYCCDCGQFLCDLCKKVHKRSKKEANHKLINLETKESIELPAIKHEAIYCIHHSEKLTYYCKDCDKLVCQICLNIHHKSHNYNYYLHEGDTACKALMESVASCDGVILPVTEAIANGEKMLEQIATRKEEVRQEIKEKFEELKAALDKRCNDLL
;
A
#
# COMPACT_ATOMS: atom_id res chain seq x y z
N MET A 1 -2.10 -27.96 11.76
CA MET A 1 -2.48 -27.25 10.53
C MET A 1 -2.58 -25.79 10.92
N ALA A 2 -1.48 -25.05 10.74
CA ALA A 2 -1.42 -23.63 11.09
C ALA A 2 -2.06 -22.87 9.92
N GLU A 3 -3.23 -22.31 10.16
CA GLU A 3 -3.87 -21.39 9.24
C GLU A 3 -3.01 -20.12 9.19
N ASN A 4 -2.15 -20.03 8.16
CA ASN A 4 -1.50 -18.80 7.76
C ASN A 4 -2.58 -17.86 7.22
N THR A 5 -3.33 -17.23 8.11
CA THR A 5 -4.19 -16.10 7.77
C THR A 5 -3.26 -14.95 7.39
N SER A 6 -3.06 -14.82 6.08
CA SER A 6 -2.40 -13.68 5.45
C SER A 6 -3.03 -12.39 6.00
N PRO A 7 -2.28 -11.51 6.68
CA PRO A 7 -2.86 -10.29 7.22
C PRO A 7 -3.38 -9.44 6.06
N ALA A 8 -4.64 -9.00 6.16
CA ALA A 8 -5.26 -8.12 5.18
C ALA A 8 -4.32 -6.96 4.87
N ILE A 9 -3.87 -6.89 3.61
CA ILE A 9 -2.97 -5.84 3.12
C ILE A 9 -3.76 -4.54 3.07
N THR A 10 -3.85 -3.87 4.22
CA THR A 10 -4.43 -2.53 4.33
C THR A 10 -3.27 -1.57 4.53
N MET A 11 -2.95 -0.77 3.50
CA MET A 11 -1.85 0.22 3.54
C MET A 11 -2.04 1.29 4.62
N THR A 12 -3.23 1.40 5.19
CA THR A 12 -3.65 2.40 6.17
C THR A 12 -3.86 1.82 7.56
N CYS A 13 -3.08 0.81 7.97
CA CYS A 13 -3.02 0.43 9.38
C CYS A 13 -2.25 1.50 10.18
N GLU A 14 -2.83 2.69 10.29
CA GLU A 14 -2.51 3.62 11.36
C GLU A 14 -3.01 2.97 12.64
N LEU A 15 -2.13 2.24 13.32
CA LEU A 15 -2.39 1.73 14.66
C LEU A 15 -2.63 2.94 15.57
N LYS A 16 -3.89 3.33 15.73
CA LYS A 16 -4.31 4.15 16.86
C LYS A 16 -4.12 3.29 18.08
N THR A 17 -2.93 3.40 18.68
CA THR A 17 -2.68 2.83 20.00
C THR A 17 -3.46 3.68 21.00
N GLU A 18 -4.74 3.34 21.19
CA GLU A 18 -5.34 3.61 22.49
C GLU A 18 -4.48 2.85 23.50
N LYS A 19 -3.92 3.56 24.48
CA LYS A 19 -3.21 2.94 25.60
C LYS A 19 -4.20 2.09 26.40
N GLN A 20 -4.50 0.89 25.92
CA GLN A 20 -5.06 -0.18 26.72
C GLN A 20 -3.87 -0.89 27.38
N GLY A 21 -3.93 -0.96 28.71
CA GLY A 21 -2.74 -1.08 29.56
C GLY A 21 -1.90 -2.32 29.31
N SER A 22 -0.58 -2.13 29.34
CA SER A 22 0.52 -3.00 29.83
C SER A 22 0.56 -4.52 29.56
N ALA A 23 -0.46 -5.19 29.00
CA ALA A 23 -0.54 -6.64 28.90
C ALA A 23 -1.24 -7.15 27.63
N ASP A 24 -1.63 -6.30 26.69
CA ASP A 24 -2.25 -6.74 25.45
C ASP A 24 -1.19 -7.21 24.43
N THR A 25 -1.10 -8.52 24.26
CA THR A 25 -0.23 -9.19 23.27
C THR A 25 -0.82 -9.19 21.87
N SER A 26 -1.96 -8.51 21.64
CA SER A 26 -2.66 -8.48 20.37
C SER A 26 -3.15 -7.08 20.00
N LEU A 27 -3.08 -6.75 18.72
CA LEU A 27 -3.61 -5.52 18.14
C LEU A 27 -4.83 -5.82 17.29
N LYS A 28 -5.83 -4.93 17.30
CA LYS A 28 -6.99 -5.01 16.41
C LYS A 28 -6.89 -4.00 15.28
N CYS A 29 -7.18 -4.44 14.06
CA CYS A 29 -7.27 -3.57 12.90
C CYS A 29 -8.54 -2.70 13.02
N PRO A 30 -8.45 -1.36 12.98
CA PRO A 30 -9.62 -0.48 13.11
C PRO A 30 -10.56 -0.51 11.88
N THR A 31 -10.13 -1.11 10.77
CA THR A 31 -10.90 -1.15 9.52
C THR A 31 -11.71 -2.45 9.38
N CYS A 32 -11.17 -3.57 9.85
CA CYS A 32 -11.77 -4.90 9.65
C CYS A 32 -11.87 -5.74 10.93
N ASP A 33 -11.54 -5.18 12.10
CA ASP A 33 -11.54 -5.82 13.41
C ASP A 33 -10.65 -7.07 13.55
N THR A 34 -9.87 -7.42 12.53
CA THR A 34 -8.92 -8.53 12.57
C THR A 34 -7.89 -8.32 13.68
N SER A 35 -7.75 -9.32 14.54
CA SER A 35 -6.77 -9.32 15.63
C SER A 35 -5.45 -9.96 15.17
N VAL A 36 -4.33 -9.30 15.44
CA VAL A 36 -2.98 -9.73 15.08
C VAL A 36 -2.14 -9.81 16.36
N ASN A 37 -1.50 -10.95 16.59
CA ASN A 37 -0.58 -11.09 17.73
C ASN A 37 0.72 -10.34 17.47
N LEU A 38 1.21 -9.65 18.50
CA LEU A 38 2.48 -8.95 18.47
C LEU A 38 3.64 -9.96 18.58
N PRO A 39 4.60 -9.95 17.65
CA PRO A 39 5.85 -10.69 17.82
C PRO A 39 6.54 -10.22 19.11
N ASP A 40 6.91 -11.16 19.97
CA ASP A 40 7.51 -10.91 21.30
C ASP A 40 6.66 -10.03 22.25
N GLY A 41 5.36 -9.87 21.97
CA GLY A 41 4.44 -9.06 22.77
C GLY A 41 4.71 -7.55 22.66
N LYS A 42 5.48 -7.11 21.66
CA LYS A 42 5.86 -5.70 21.49
C LYS A 42 5.63 -5.19 20.08
N ILE A 43 5.37 -3.89 19.96
CA ILE A 43 5.16 -3.21 18.69
C ILE A 43 6.44 -3.19 17.85
N GLU A 44 7.62 -3.18 18.48
CA GLU A 44 8.90 -3.18 17.75
C GLU A 44 9.14 -4.47 16.94
N GLY A 45 8.41 -5.54 17.25
CA GLY A 45 8.46 -6.80 16.49
C GLY A 45 7.71 -6.75 15.15
N LEU A 46 6.91 -5.71 14.90
CA LEU A 46 6.18 -5.56 13.65
C LEU A 46 7.10 -5.11 12.50
N THR A 47 6.81 -5.61 11.30
CA THR A 47 7.53 -5.26 10.09
C THR A 47 7.33 -3.77 9.77
N GLN A 48 8.42 -3.06 9.47
CA GLN A 48 8.36 -1.66 9.04
C GLN A 48 7.68 -1.53 7.68
N ASN A 49 6.81 -0.53 7.52
CA ASN A 49 6.24 -0.18 6.23
C ASN A 49 7.21 0.70 5.43
N LEU A 50 8.20 0.05 4.80
CA LEU A 50 9.26 0.71 4.04
C LEU A 50 8.73 1.52 2.84
N TRP A 51 7.59 1.10 2.28
CA TRP A 51 6.93 1.85 1.20
C TRP A 51 6.40 3.19 1.72
N LEU A 52 5.73 3.19 2.87
CA LEU A 52 5.20 4.41 3.48
C LEU A 52 6.32 5.36 3.91
N GLU A 53 7.39 4.83 4.52
CA GLU A 53 8.58 5.61 4.88
C GLU A 53 9.18 6.28 3.64
N HIS A 54 9.35 5.51 2.55
CA HIS A 54 9.86 6.03 1.28
C HIS A 54 8.95 7.11 0.70
N LYS A 55 7.62 6.90 0.70
CA LYS A 55 6.64 7.87 0.20
C LYS A 55 6.62 9.14 1.05
N SER A 56 6.74 9.02 2.36
CA SER A 56 6.85 10.16 3.28
C SER A 56 8.12 10.98 3.03
N LYS A 57 9.25 10.30 2.83
CA LYS A 57 10.54 10.94 2.46
C LYS A 57 10.42 11.63 1.09
N GLU A 58 9.82 10.96 0.11
CA GLU A 58 9.56 11.52 -1.23
C GLU A 58 8.70 12.80 -1.15
N ALA A 59 7.60 12.76 -0.41
CA ALA A 59 6.73 13.91 -0.21
C ALA A 59 7.46 15.08 0.49
N SER A 60 8.27 14.78 1.50
CA SER A 60 9.09 15.76 2.22
C SER A 60 10.11 16.44 1.30
N ILE A 61 10.76 15.67 0.43
CA ILE A 61 11.71 16.18 -0.56
C ILE A 61 11.00 17.02 -1.61
N LYS A 62 9.87 16.57 -2.17
CA LYS A 62 9.03 17.36 -3.08
C LYS A 62 8.65 18.71 -2.47
N LYS A 63 8.24 18.69 -1.20
CA LYS A 63 7.91 19.89 -0.44
C LYS A 63 9.13 20.83 -0.34
N LYS A 64 10.31 20.33 0.06
CA LYS A 64 11.55 21.13 0.14
C LYS A 64 11.95 21.75 -1.21
N ILE A 65 11.77 21.03 -2.31
CA ILE A 65 12.06 21.52 -3.66
C ILE A 65 11.04 22.58 -4.12
N GLY A 66 9.77 22.44 -3.71
CA GLY A 66 8.70 23.36 -4.08
C GLY A 66 8.59 24.64 -3.23
N ILE A 67 9.15 24.66 -2.02
CA ILE A 67 9.11 25.83 -1.12
C ILE A 67 10.18 26.85 -1.52
N LYS A 68 9.88 28.16 -1.36
CA LYS A 68 10.79 29.27 -1.68
C LYS A 68 11.89 29.53 -0.64
N GLU A 69 11.95 28.72 0.41
CA GLU A 69 12.88 28.86 1.52
C GLU A 69 14.21 28.19 1.17
N ALA A 70 15.30 28.76 1.69
CA ALA A 70 16.62 28.17 1.51
C ALA A 70 16.71 26.80 2.19
N VAL A 71 16.94 25.76 1.39
CA VAL A 71 17.25 24.41 1.89
C VAL A 71 18.76 24.35 2.15
N SER A 72 19.19 23.81 3.29
CA SER A 72 20.62 23.64 3.60
C SER A 72 21.27 22.52 2.79
N CYS A 73 22.56 22.65 2.52
CA CYS A 73 23.37 21.56 1.97
C CYS A 73 23.54 20.42 2.99
N ASP A 74 23.26 19.18 2.58
CA ASP A 74 23.34 17.99 3.44
C ASP A 74 24.79 17.58 3.77
N LYS A 75 25.77 18.10 3.02
CA LYS A 75 27.19 17.74 3.16
C LYS A 75 28.02 18.79 3.91
N CYS A 76 27.50 20.02 4.04
CA CYS A 76 28.18 21.13 4.72
C CYS A 76 27.80 21.26 6.20
N SER A 77 26.77 20.56 6.64
CA SER A 77 26.30 20.51 8.03
C SER A 77 27.33 19.94 9.02
N VAL A 78 28.45 19.40 8.54
CA VAL A 78 29.56 18.88 9.35
C VAL A 78 30.61 19.96 9.68
N ASP A 79 30.65 21.06 8.91
CA ASP A 79 31.76 22.02 8.90
C ASP A 79 31.33 23.46 9.29
N ASP A 80 30.26 23.63 10.07
CA ASP A 80 29.66 24.93 10.49
C ASP A 80 29.26 25.89 9.33
N SER A 81 29.35 25.45 8.07
CA SER A 81 28.92 26.21 6.90
C SER A 81 27.47 25.84 6.53
N THR A 82 26.53 26.73 6.85
CA THR A 82 25.12 26.59 6.44
C THR A 82 24.90 27.08 5.01
N ASP A 83 25.68 26.57 4.05
CA ASP A 83 25.52 26.97 2.66
C ASP A 83 24.18 26.49 2.11
N ALA A 84 23.48 27.39 1.43
CA ALA A 84 22.23 27.07 0.76
C ALA A 84 22.47 26.08 -0.38
N ALA A 85 21.65 25.03 -0.43
CA ALA A 85 21.61 24.09 -1.53
C ALA A 85 21.03 24.78 -2.77
N VAL A 86 21.69 24.56 -3.90
CA VAL A 86 21.26 25.03 -5.22
C VAL A 86 20.84 23.88 -6.11
N MET A 87 21.18 22.63 -5.73
CA MET A 87 20.87 21.42 -6.49
C MET A 87 20.44 20.30 -5.56
N TYR A 88 19.58 19.41 -6.07
CA TYR A 88 19.25 18.13 -5.45
C TYR A 88 19.70 16.97 -6.35
N CYS A 89 20.41 15.99 -5.79
CA CYS A 89 20.83 14.78 -6.48
C CYS A 89 19.84 13.64 -6.23
N CYS A 90 19.19 13.14 -7.28
CA CYS A 90 18.15 12.12 -7.19
C CYS A 90 18.71 10.73 -6.86
N ASP A 91 19.93 10.44 -7.31
CA ASP A 91 20.59 9.16 -7.05
C ASP A 91 21.14 9.05 -5.62
N CYS A 92 21.60 10.16 -5.06
CA CYS A 92 22.15 10.21 -3.71
C CYS A 92 21.11 10.60 -2.65
N GLY A 93 19.99 11.18 -3.06
CA GLY A 93 18.99 11.70 -2.13
C GLY A 93 19.48 12.90 -1.32
N GLN A 94 20.35 13.74 -1.89
CA GLN A 94 21.08 14.79 -1.18
C GLN A 94 20.90 16.18 -1.80
N PHE A 95 20.77 17.20 -0.95
CA PHE A 95 20.81 18.62 -1.27
C PHE A 95 22.25 19.13 -1.24
N LEU A 96 22.68 19.81 -2.29
CA LEU A 96 24.07 20.22 -2.52
C LEU A 96 24.17 21.72 -2.77
N CYS A 97 25.06 22.40 -2.05
CA CYS A 97 25.50 23.76 -2.39
C CYS A 97 26.38 23.75 -3.65
N ASP A 98 26.76 24.94 -4.14
CA ASP A 98 27.56 25.06 -5.35
C ASP A 98 28.93 24.37 -5.27
N LEU A 99 29.56 24.39 -4.09
CA LEU A 99 30.84 23.70 -3.89
C LEU A 99 30.65 22.18 -3.92
N CYS A 100 29.70 21.66 -3.14
CA CYS A 100 29.42 20.23 -3.07
C CYS A 100 28.98 19.67 -4.42
N LYS A 101 28.15 20.41 -5.17
CA LYS A 101 27.76 20.09 -6.56
C LYS A 101 28.98 19.94 -7.49
N LYS A 102 29.97 20.84 -7.39
CA LYS A 102 31.19 20.78 -8.23
C LYS A 102 32.01 19.54 -7.89
N VAL A 103 32.17 19.23 -6.60
CA VAL A 103 32.88 18.02 -6.14
C VAL A 103 32.14 16.77 -6.63
N HIS A 104 30.82 16.74 -6.46
CA HIS A 104 29.94 15.65 -6.89
C HIS A 104 30.10 15.33 -8.38
N LYS A 105 30.07 16.35 -9.24
CA LYS A 105 30.26 16.16 -10.69
C LYS A 105 31.67 15.70 -11.10
N ARG A 106 32.68 15.98 -10.28
CA ARG A 106 34.08 15.56 -10.54
C ARG A 106 34.34 14.12 -10.13
N SER A 107 33.55 13.58 -9.20
CA SER A 107 33.66 12.20 -8.76
C SER A 107 33.23 11.25 -9.87
N LYS A 108 34.12 10.33 -10.27
CA LYS A 108 33.84 9.34 -11.34
C LYS A 108 32.58 8.50 -11.06
N LYS A 109 32.25 8.27 -9.79
CA LYS A 109 31.07 7.49 -9.38
C LYS A 109 29.77 8.29 -9.52
N GLU A 110 29.83 9.60 -9.37
CA GLU A 110 28.68 10.49 -9.18
C GLU A 110 28.44 11.43 -10.38
N ALA A 111 29.38 11.50 -11.33
CA ALA A 111 29.35 12.41 -12.46
C ALA A 111 28.08 12.29 -13.34
N ASN A 112 27.51 11.09 -13.42
CA ASN A 112 26.33 10.78 -14.25
C ASN A 112 25.03 10.78 -13.45
N HIS A 113 25.03 11.20 -12.17
CA HIS A 113 23.82 11.25 -11.38
C HIS A 113 22.84 12.30 -11.92
N LYS A 114 21.53 12.00 -11.82
CA LYS A 114 20.46 12.92 -12.18
C LYS A 114 20.36 14.01 -11.12
N LEU A 115 20.50 15.26 -11.57
CA LEU A 115 20.47 16.44 -10.71
C LEU A 115 19.28 17.33 -11.08
N ILE A 116 18.67 17.93 -10.07
CA ILE A 116 17.58 18.89 -10.18
C ILE A 116 18.09 20.23 -9.68
N ASN A 117 17.90 21.28 -10.46
CA ASN A 117 18.24 22.64 -10.06
C ASN A 117 17.08 23.22 -9.24
N LEU A 118 17.40 23.76 -8.06
CA LEU A 118 16.42 24.34 -7.13
C LEU A 118 16.08 25.80 -7.50
N GLU A 119 16.91 26.46 -8.28
CA GLU A 119 16.73 27.86 -8.71
C GLU A 119 15.77 27.97 -9.91
N THR A 120 15.85 27.02 -10.84
CA THR A 120 14.97 26.93 -12.01
C THR A 120 13.73 26.12 -11.61
N LYS A 121 12.72 26.83 -11.11
CA LYS A 121 11.43 26.31 -10.60
C LYS A 121 10.53 25.70 -11.67
N GLU A 122 11.07 24.84 -12.52
CA GLU A 122 10.25 24.03 -13.40
C GLU A 122 9.66 22.90 -12.56
N SER A 123 8.36 22.66 -12.73
CA SER A 123 7.63 21.54 -12.15
C SER A 123 8.18 20.23 -12.72
N ILE A 124 9.35 19.81 -12.23
CA ILE A 124 9.98 18.58 -12.64
C ILE A 124 9.34 17.48 -11.82
N GLU A 125 8.65 16.56 -12.50
CA GLU A 125 8.34 15.25 -11.94
C GLU A 125 9.63 14.67 -11.36
N LEU A 126 9.70 14.56 -10.03
CA LEU A 126 10.87 13.97 -9.40
C LEU A 126 10.99 12.54 -9.97
N PRO A 127 12.13 12.18 -10.57
CA PRO A 127 12.40 10.78 -10.86
C PRO A 127 12.25 9.98 -9.56
N ALA A 128 11.85 8.71 -9.70
CA ALA A 128 11.77 7.79 -8.58
C ALA A 128 13.07 7.86 -7.76
N ILE A 129 12.96 8.34 -6.52
CA ILE A 129 14.08 8.43 -5.60
C ILE A 129 14.51 6.98 -5.34
N LYS A 130 15.80 6.68 -5.58
CA LYS A 130 16.31 5.32 -5.35
C LYS A 130 16.05 4.91 -3.90
N HIS A 131 15.52 3.70 -3.73
CA HIS A 131 15.32 3.13 -2.40
C HIS A 131 16.66 3.01 -1.68
N GLU A 132 16.68 3.42 -0.42
CA GLU A 132 17.86 3.31 0.42
C GLU A 132 18.15 1.83 0.69
N ALA A 133 19.44 1.46 0.69
CA ALA A 133 19.82 0.10 1.01
C ALA A 133 19.46 -0.21 2.47
N ILE A 134 18.89 -1.38 2.71
CA ILE A 134 18.57 -1.83 4.06
C ILE A 134 19.79 -2.55 4.64
N TYR A 135 20.12 -2.24 5.89
CA TYR A 135 21.29 -2.78 6.57
C TYR A 135 20.91 -3.73 7.70
N CYS A 136 21.76 -4.72 7.93
CA CYS A 136 21.64 -5.66 9.03
C CYS A 136 21.91 -4.94 10.37
N ILE A 137 21.00 -5.14 11.33
CA ILE A 137 21.09 -4.55 12.68
C ILE A 137 22.33 -4.98 13.48
N HIS A 138 22.87 -6.17 13.19
CA HIS A 138 23.98 -6.75 13.97
C HIS A 138 25.36 -6.46 13.36
N HIS A 139 25.42 -6.26 12.05
CA HIS A 139 26.69 -6.25 11.32
C HIS A 139 26.92 -4.97 10.51
N SER A 140 25.94 -4.07 10.44
CA SER A 140 25.98 -2.87 9.59
C SER A 140 26.27 -3.17 8.10
N GLU A 141 26.04 -4.41 7.67
CA GLU A 141 26.22 -4.90 6.31
C GLU A 141 24.89 -4.88 5.54
N LYS A 142 24.96 -4.66 4.23
CA LYS A 142 23.74 -4.64 3.39
C LYS A 142 23.04 -6.00 3.42
N LEU A 143 21.71 -5.95 3.49
CA LEU A 143 20.86 -7.13 3.32
C LEU A 143 20.73 -7.44 1.82
N THR A 144 21.47 -8.44 1.36
CA THR A 144 21.61 -8.78 -0.07
C THR A 144 21.15 -10.19 -0.42
N TYR A 145 20.73 -10.99 0.56
CA TYR A 145 20.24 -12.33 0.35
C TYR A 145 18.87 -12.51 0.99
N TYR A 146 18.06 -13.38 0.41
CA TYR A 146 16.80 -13.84 0.98
C TYR A 146 16.96 -15.30 1.39
N CYS A 147 16.73 -15.60 2.66
CA CYS A 147 16.72 -16.97 3.18
C CYS A 147 15.28 -17.49 3.16
N LYS A 148 15.00 -18.51 2.35
CA LYS A 148 13.66 -19.09 2.19
C LYS A 148 13.22 -19.85 3.43
N ASP A 149 14.14 -20.56 4.07
CA ASP A 149 13.83 -21.36 5.26
C ASP A 149 13.47 -20.50 6.48
N CYS A 150 13.94 -19.24 6.50
CA CYS A 150 13.67 -18.30 7.58
C CYS A 150 12.75 -17.14 7.17
N ASP A 151 12.30 -17.14 5.91
CA ASP A 151 11.42 -16.13 5.32
C ASP A 151 11.87 -14.67 5.60
N LYS A 152 13.18 -14.40 5.44
CA LYS A 152 13.76 -13.08 5.77
C LYS A 152 14.98 -12.71 4.95
N LEU A 153 15.21 -11.39 4.85
CA LEU A 153 16.43 -10.82 4.30
C LEU A 153 17.62 -10.99 5.28
N VAL A 154 18.79 -11.35 4.74
CA VAL A 154 20.02 -11.59 5.50
C VAL A 154 21.23 -10.94 4.81
N CYS A 155 22.20 -10.50 5.61
CA CYS A 155 23.50 -10.06 5.08
C CYS A 155 24.45 -11.25 4.90
N GLN A 156 25.57 -11.02 4.22
CA GLN A 156 26.58 -12.05 3.95
C GLN A 156 27.19 -12.65 5.24
N ILE A 157 27.28 -11.88 6.32
CA ILE A 157 27.81 -12.37 7.60
C ILE A 157 26.81 -13.31 8.27
N CYS A 158 25.54 -12.91 8.38
CA CYS A 158 24.47 -13.78 8.90
C CYS A 158 24.37 -15.08 8.09
N LEU A 159 24.55 -14.99 6.77
CA LEU A 159 24.54 -16.13 5.87
C LEU A 159 25.56 -17.20 6.30
N ASN A 160 26.80 -16.77 6.54
CA ASN A 160 27.91 -17.66 6.88
C ASN A 160 27.82 -18.23 8.30
N ILE A 161 27.26 -17.47 9.26
CA ILE A 161 27.22 -17.85 10.68
C ILE A 161 25.98 -18.67 11.01
N HIS A 162 24.80 -18.24 10.54
CA HIS A 162 23.51 -18.77 10.99
C HIS A 162 22.71 -19.48 9.91
N HIS A 163 22.98 -19.22 8.63
CA HIS A 163 22.17 -19.72 7.51
C HIS A 163 22.97 -20.55 6.49
N LYS A 164 24.12 -21.10 6.90
CA LYS A 164 25.07 -21.78 6.00
C LYS A 164 24.45 -22.99 5.30
N SER A 165 23.53 -23.70 5.95
CA SER A 165 22.84 -24.87 5.44
C SER A 165 21.40 -24.60 5.00
N HIS A 166 20.98 -23.33 4.97
CA HIS A 166 19.63 -22.97 4.58
C HIS A 166 19.53 -22.76 3.07
N ASN A 167 18.33 -22.87 2.53
CA ASN A 167 18.03 -22.44 1.19
C ASN A 167 17.96 -20.91 1.13
N TYR A 168 18.85 -20.31 0.33
CA TYR A 168 18.90 -18.86 0.14
C TYR A 168 19.26 -18.52 -1.30
N ASN A 169 18.91 -17.31 -1.70
CA ASN A 169 19.27 -16.77 -3.00
C ASN A 169 19.50 -15.25 -2.90
N TYR A 170 20.06 -14.65 -3.94
CA TYR A 170 20.21 -13.20 -4.00
C TYR A 170 18.83 -12.54 -4.08
N TYR A 171 18.61 -11.51 -3.28
CA TYR A 171 17.27 -10.97 -3.02
C TYR A 171 16.57 -10.44 -4.29
N LEU A 172 17.31 -9.90 -5.27
CA LEU A 172 16.71 -9.40 -6.52
C LEU A 172 16.06 -10.53 -7.33
N HIS A 173 16.66 -11.72 -7.36
CA HIS A 173 16.10 -12.86 -8.11
C HIS A 173 14.81 -13.37 -7.46
N GLU A 174 14.80 -13.46 -6.14
CA GLU A 174 13.59 -13.84 -5.39
C GLU A 174 12.50 -12.77 -5.51
N GLY A 175 12.88 -11.49 -5.42
CA GLY A 175 11.98 -10.36 -5.63
C GLY A 175 11.35 -10.37 -7.02
N ASP A 176 12.14 -10.56 -8.08
CA ASP A 176 11.62 -10.63 -9.45
C ASP A 176 10.65 -11.80 -9.64
N THR A 177 10.97 -12.95 -9.05
CA THR A 177 10.12 -14.15 -9.10
C THR A 177 8.80 -13.90 -8.37
N ALA A 178 8.87 -13.35 -7.16
CA ALA A 178 7.71 -13.01 -6.35
C ALA A 178 6.83 -11.95 -7.02
N CYS A 179 7.43 -10.91 -7.61
CA CYS A 179 6.72 -9.89 -8.37
C CYS A 179 5.95 -10.49 -9.55
N LYS A 180 6.56 -11.39 -10.32
CA LYS A 180 5.89 -12.07 -11.44
C LYS A 180 4.70 -12.90 -10.95
N ALA A 181 4.90 -13.73 -9.93
CA ALA A 181 3.84 -14.56 -9.35
C ALA A 181 2.68 -13.70 -8.79
N LEU A 182 3.01 -12.56 -8.17
CA LEU A 182 2.01 -11.61 -7.69
C LEU A 182 1.23 -10.98 -8.85
N MET A 183 1.90 -10.56 -9.92
CA MET A 183 1.24 -9.99 -11.11
C MET A 183 0.31 -11.01 -11.79
N GLU A 184 0.71 -12.28 -11.87
CA GLU A 184 -0.14 -13.35 -12.39
C GLU A 184 -1.38 -13.56 -11.50
N SER A 185 -1.20 -13.53 -10.17
CA SER A 185 -2.30 -13.64 -9.21
C SER A 185 -3.28 -12.46 -9.33
N VAL A 186 -2.77 -11.23 -9.48
CA VAL A 186 -3.59 -10.03 -9.71
C VAL A 186 -4.38 -10.16 -11.02
N ALA A 187 -3.72 -10.55 -12.11
CA ALA A 187 -4.40 -10.75 -13.39
C ALA A 187 -5.50 -11.83 -13.32
N SER A 188 -5.27 -12.89 -12.54
CA SER A 188 -6.29 -13.90 -12.27
C SER A 188 -7.49 -13.33 -11.51
N CYS A 189 -7.25 -12.47 -10.51
CA CYS A 189 -8.33 -11.80 -9.78
C CYS A 189 -9.12 -10.86 -10.70
N ASP A 190 -8.43 -10.07 -11.53
CA ASP A 190 -9.08 -9.14 -12.48
C ASP A 190 -10.01 -9.88 -13.45
N GLY A 191 -9.63 -11.08 -13.88
CA GLY A 191 -10.47 -11.94 -14.72
C GLY A 191 -11.77 -12.41 -14.04
N VAL A 192 -11.81 -12.48 -12.71
CA VAL A 192 -12.98 -12.93 -11.93
C VAL A 192 -13.82 -11.76 -11.42
N ILE A 193 -13.21 -10.59 -11.19
CA ILE A 193 -13.90 -9.40 -10.68
C ILE A 193 -15.06 -8.99 -11.60
N LEU A 194 -14.84 -8.96 -12.92
CA LEU A 194 -15.89 -8.57 -13.89
C LEU A 194 -17.10 -9.52 -13.86
N PRO A 195 -16.94 -10.86 -14.03
CA PRO A 195 -18.05 -11.79 -13.92
C PRO A 195 -18.82 -11.70 -12.60
N VAL A 196 -18.12 -11.54 -11.47
CA VAL A 196 -18.77 -11.41 -10.15
C VAL A 196 -19.57 -10.13 -10.05
N THR A 197 -19.03 -9.01 -10.55
CA THR A 197 -19.72 -7.71 -10.55
C THR A 197 -20.98 -7.77 -11.42
N GLU A 198 -20.89 -8.42 -12.59
CA GLU A 198 -22.05 -8.63 -13.47
C GLU A 198 -23.10 -9.55 -12.83
N ALA A 199 -22.69 -10.62 -12.15
CA ALA A 199 -23.60 -11.51 -11.42
C ALA A 199 -24.35 -10.77 -10.30
N ILE A 200 -23.67 -9.87 -9.58
CA ILE A 200 -24.29 -9.01 -8.55
C ILE A 200 -25.33 -8.10 -9.20
N ALA A 201 -24.98 -7.37 -10.26
CA ALA A 201 -25.90 -6.46 -10.96
C ALA A 201 -27.13 -7.20 -11.52
N ASN A 202 -26.94 -8.40 -12.06
CA ASN A 202 -28.04 -9.25 -12.51
C ASN A 202 -28.94 -9.69 -11.36
N GLY A 203 -28.37 -10.04 -10.20
CA GLY A 203 -29.11 -10.35 -8.98
C GLY A 203 -29.96 -9.18 -8.50
N GLU A 204 -29.39 -7.96 -8.47
CA GLU A 204 -30.11 -6.74 -8.12
C GLU A 204 -31.28 -6.46 -9.07
N LYS A 205 -31.08 -6.62 -10.38
CA LYS A 205 -32.14 -6.48 -11.38
C LYS A 205 -33.25 -7.52 -11.20
N MET A 206 -32.90 -8.77 -10.89
CA MET A 206 -33.89 -9.80 -10.60
C MET A 206 -34.73 -9.48 -9.36
N LEU A 207 -34.12 -8.92 -8.30
CA LEU A 207 -34.84 -8.47 -7.12
C LEU A 207 -35.85 -7.36 -7.45
N GLU A 208 -35.47 -6.40 -8.29
CA GLU A 208 -36.36 -5.32 -8.74
C GLU A 208 -37.54 -5.88 -9.56
N GLN A 209 -37.27 -6.79 -10.50
CA GLN A 209 -38.32 -7.45 -11.28
C GLN A 209 -39.31 -8.24 -10.41
N ILE A 210 -38.82 -8.95 -9.40
CA ILE A 210 -39.66 -9.66 -8.44
C ILE A 210 -40.55 -8.69 -7.64
N ALA A 211 -40.00 -7.54 -7.23
CA ALA A 211 -40.75 -6.50 -6.52
C ALA A 211 -41.87 -5.91 -7.38
N THR A 212 -41.59 -5.60 -8.65
CA THR A 212 -42.60 -5.10 -9.61
C THR A 212 -43.70 -6.11 -9.84
N ARG A 213 -43.34 -7.36 -10.17
CA ARG A 213 -44.31 -8.43 -10.44
C ARG A 213 -45.21 -8.73 -9.23
N LYS A 214 -44.67 -8.62 -8.02
CA LYS A 214 -45.46 -8.75 -6.78
C LYS A 214 -46.55 -7.69 -6.68
N GLU A 215 -46.27 -6.46 -7.10
CA GLU A 215 -47.27 -5.39 -7.06
C GLU A 215 -48.30 -5.51 -8.20
N GLU A 216 -47.86 -5.91 -9.40
CA GLU A 216 -48.76 -6.24 -10.52
C GLU A 216 -49.77 -7.31 -10.12
N VAL A 217 -49.31 -8.44 -9.56
CA VAL A 217 -50.19 -9.53 -9.11
C VAL A 217 -51.14 -9.07 -8.00
N ARG A 218 -50.68 -8.21 -7.07
CA ARG A 218 -51.56 -7.62 -6.06
C ARG A 218 -52.65 -6.75 -6.66
N GLN A 219 -52.31 -5.97 -7.68
CA GLN A 219 -53.23 -5.11 -8.37
C GLN A 219 -54.26 -5.93 -9.15
N GLU A 220 -53.83 -6.95 -9.89
CA GLU A 220 -54.72 -7.90 -10.59
C GLU A 220 -55.70 -8.58 -9.63
N ILE A 221 -55.23 -9.02 -8.45
CA ILE A 221 -56.10 -9.61 -7.43
C ILE A 221 -57.17 -8.59 -7.00
N LYS A 222 -56.79 -7.34 -6.68
CA LYS A 222 -57.74 -6.29 -6.28
C LYS A 222 -58.77 -6.03 -7.37
N GLU A 223 -58.34 -5.88 -8.62
CA GLU A 223 -59.22 -5.63 -9.76
C GLU A 223 -60.23 -6.76 -9.95
N LYS A 224 -59.80 -8.02 -9.85
CA LYS A 224 -60.70 -9.18 -9.91
C LYS A 224 -61.72 -9.21 -8.78
N PHE A 225 -61.33 -8.81 -7.57
CA PHE A 225 -62.27 -8.70 -6.44
C PHE A 225 -63.31 -7.60 -6.68
N GLU A 226 -62.92 -6.44 -7.21
CA GLU A 226 -63.86 -5.36 -7.53
C GLU A 226 -64.80 -5.71 -8.68
N GLU A 227 -64.32 -6.39 -9.73
CA GLU A 227 -65.16 -6.93 -10.81
C GLU A 227 -66.25 -7.87 -10.28
N LEU A 228 -65.88 -8.79 -9.38
CA LEU A 228 -66.81 -9.75 -8.79
C LEU A 228 -67.85 -9.06 -7.90
N LYS A 229 -67.46 -8.07 -7.08
CA LYS A 229 -68.39 -7.26 -6.30
C LYS A 229 -69.39 -6.54 -7.20
N ALA A 230 -68.92 -5.86 -8.26
CA ALA A 230 -69.78 -5.16 -9.19
C ALA A 230 -70.78 -6.09 -9.89
N ALA A 231 -70.37 -7.31 -10.24
CA ALA A 231 -71.25 -8.33 -10.81
C ALA A 231 -72.34 -8.78 -9.81
N LEU A 232 -71.98 -8.98 -8.54
CA LEU A 232 -72.91 -9.30 -7.45
C LEU A 232 -73.92 -8.16 -7.21
N ASP A 233 -73.45 -6.93 -7.10
CA ASP A 233 -74.30 -5.74 -6.88
C ASP A 233 -75.30 -5.55 -8.02
N LYS A 234 -74.84 -5.71 -9.27
CA LYS A 234 -75.72 -5.68 -10.44
C LYS A 234 -76.82 -6.74 -10.34
N ARG A 235 -76.47 -7.98 -9.99
CA ARG A 235 -77.45 -9.07 -9.88
C ARG A 235 -78.45 -8.84 -8.74
N CYS A 236 -78.02 -8.22 -7.65
CA CYS A 236 -78.90 -7.84 -6.55
C CYS A 236 -79.92 -6.79 -6.99
N ASN A 237 -79.46 -5.74 -7.67
CA ASN A 237 -80.33 -4.67 -8.20
C ASN A 237 -81.33 -5.18 -9.26
N ASP A 238 -80.96 -6.19 -10.05
CA ASP A 238 -81.87 -6.80 -11.03
C ASP A 238 -83.00 -7.65 -10.38
N LEU A 239 -82.87 -8.01 -9.10
CA LEU A 239 -83.81 -8.89 -8.36
C LEU A 239 -84.72 -8.14 -7.38
N LEU A 240 -84.43 -6.88 -7.07
CA LEU A 240 -85.19 -6.00 -6.17
C LEU A 240 -86.10 -5.05 -6.97
#